data_AF-A0A957US86-F1
#
_entry.id   AF-A0A957US86-F1
#
_cell.length_a   1.000
_cell.length_b   1.000
_cell.length_c   1.000
_cell.angle_alpha   90.00
_cell.angle_beta   90.00
_cell.angle_gamma   90.00
#
_symmetry.space_group_name_H-M   'P 1'
#
loop_
_entity.id
_entity.type
_entity.pdbx_description
1 polymer ?
#
loop_
_entity_poly.entity_id
_entity_poly.type
_entity_poly.pdbx_seq_one_letter_code
_entity_poly.pdbx_strand_id
1 'polypeptide(L)' 'TTAFPEDGILSEESKDDLSRLQKERVWIVDPLDGTKEFIARNGEFSIMIGLAIGGKPVLGVIMQPEPGLLYAG' A
#
# COMPACT_ATOMS: atom_id res chain seq x y z
N THR A 1 10.82 -1.96 7.67
CA THR A 1 11.26 -3.34 7.39
C THR A 1 11.73 -4.10 8.64
N THR A 2 11.75 -3.53 9.85
CA THR A 2 12.23 -4.22 11.07
C THR A 2 11.48 -5.53 11.40
N ALA A 3 10.19 -5.62 11.08
CA ALA A 3 9.41 -6.85 11.27
C ALA A 3 9.56 -7.87 10.12
N PHE A 4 9.82 -7.40 8.90
CA PHE A 4 9.95 -8.21 7.68
C PHE A 4 11.11 -7.67 6.84
N PRO A 5 12.37 -7.93 7.24
CA PRO A 5 13.55 -7.34 6.58
C PRO A 5 13.78 -7.91 5.18
N GLU A 6 13.30 -9.12 4.92
CA GLU A 6 13.47 -9.79 3.63
C GLU A 6 12.40 -9.42 2.59
N ASP A 7 11.30 -8.80 3.01
CA ASP A 7 10.22 -8.43 2.12
C ASP A 7 10.60 -7.18 1.29
N GLY A 8 10.19 -7.17 0.03
CA GLY A 8 10.28 -5.99 -0.83
C GLY A 8 9.16 -5.00 -0.53
N ILE A 9 9.38 -3.73 -0.87
CA ILE A 9 8.36 -2.68 -0.78
C ILE A 9 8.34 -1.93 -2.12
N LEU A 10 7.13 -1.75 -2.67
CA LEU A 10 6.81 -0.77 -3.69
C LEU A 10 5.89 0.26 -3.05
N SER A 11 6.22 1.54 -3.14
CA SER A 11 5.35 2.61 -2.65
C SER A 11 5.29 3.74 -3.67
N GLU A 12 4.13 4.36 -3.81
CA GLU A 12 3.92 5.53 -4.69
C GLU A 12 4.81 6.71 -4.29
N GLU A 13 4.99 6.93 -2.98
CA GLU A 13 5.80 8.01 -2.41
C GLU A 13 7.31 7.70 -2.32
N SER A 14 7.74 6.50 -2.72
CA SER A 14 9.15 6.10 -2.67
C SER A 14 9.71 5.88 -4.07
N LYS A 15 10.99 6.20 -4.26
CA LYS A 15 11.67 5.84 -5.51
C LYS A 15 11.63 4.31 -5.67
N ASP A 16 11.18 3.85 -6.83
CA ASP A 16 11.14 2.41 -7.11
C ASP A 16 12.56 1.83 -7.03
N ASP A 17 12.67 0.73 -6.30
CA ASP A 17 13.86 -0.12 -6.22
C ASP A 17 13.51 -1.49 -6.79
N LEU A 18 14.05 -1.77 -7.97
CA LEU A 18 13.82 -3.01 -8.69
C LEU A 18 14.34 -4.25 -7.94
N SER A 19 15.15 -4.08 -6.88
CA SER A 19 15.55 -5.18 -5.99
C SER A 19 14.34 -5.93 -5.40
N ARG A 20 13.19 -5.25 -5.25
CA ARG A 20 11.92 -5.87 -4.81
C ARG A 20 11.46 -7.00 -5.72
N LEU A 21 11.80 -6.98 -7.01
CA LEU A 21 11.41 -8.01 -7.97
C LEU A 21 12.14 -9.34 -7.72
N GLN A 22 13.22 -9.33 -6.94
CA GLN A 22 13.95 -10.51 -6.51
C GLN A 22 13.45 -11.06 -5.16
N LYS A 23 12.47 -10.39 -4.52
CA LYS A 23 11.90 -10.82 -3.25
C LYS A 23 10.68 -11.69 -3.50
N GLU A 24 10.54 -12.75 -2.70
CA GLU A 24 9.37 -13.63 -2.77
C GLU A 24 8.10 -12.89 -2.37
N ARG A 25 8.21 -12.05 -1.33
CA ARG A 25 7.11 -11.27 -0.75
C ARG A 25 7.34 -9.79 -1.02
N VAL A 26 6.34 -9.11 -1.56
CA VAL A 26 6.40 -7.67 -1.86
C VAL A 26 5.14 -6.98 -1.35
N TRP A 27 5.33 -5.98 -0.50
CA TRP A 27 4.28 -5.05 -0.09
C TRP A 27 4.15 -3.94 -1.12
N ILE A 28 2.92 -3.63 -1.50
CA ILE A 28 2.59 -2.55 -2.43
C ILE A 28 1.75 -1.55 -1.65
N VAL A 29 2.21 -0.32 -1.52
CA VAL A 29 1.62 0.67 -0.63
C VAL A 29 1.31 1.94 -1.40
N ASP A 30 0.06 2.38 -1.32
CA ASP A 30 -0.33 3.75 -1.62
C ASP A 30 -0.76 4.40 -0.30
N PRO A 31 0.08 5.28 0.28
CA PRO A 31 -0.21 5.87 1.56
C PRO A 31 -1.31 6.94 1.48
N LEU A 32 -1.63 7.45 0.29
CA LEU A 32 -2.60 8.54 0.12
C LEU A 32 -3.18 8.58 -1.31
N ASP A 33 -4.19 7.74 -1.55
CA ASP A 33 -5.03 7.86 -2.73
C ASP A 33 -6.15 8.88 -2.52
N GLY A 34 -6.31 9.81 -3.45
CA GLY A 34 -7.17 11.00 -3.27
C GLY A 34 -6.42 12.21 -2.71
N THR A 35 -5.22 12.53 -3.23
CA THR A 35 -4.41 13.68 -2.79
C THR A 35 -5.16 15.02 -2.89
N LYS A 36 -6.01 15.20 -3.91
CA LYS A 36 -6.77 16.45 -4.10
C LYS A 36 -7.84 16.59 -3.02
N GLU A 37 -8.51 15.50 -2.72
CA GLU A 37 -9.54 15.34 -1.71
C GLU A 37 -8.95 15.55 -0.31
N PHE A 38 -7.76 14.97 -0.07
CA PHE A 38 -6.97 15.23 1.13
C PHE A 38 -6.62 16.72 1.29
N ILE A 39 -6.13 17.38 0.23
CA ILE A 39 -5.85 18.83 0.24
C ILE A 39 -7.13 19.64 0.48
N ALA A 40 -8.25 19.22 -0.11
CA ALA A 40 -9.55 19.84 0.05
C ALA A 40 -10.19 19.60 1.42
N ARG A 41 -9.61 18.70 2.25
CA ARG A 41 -10.12 18.31 3.57
C ARG A 41 -11.57 17.85 3.54
N ASN A 42 -11.97 17.18 2.47
CA ASN A 42 -13.33 16.66 2.31
C ASN A 42 -13.50 15.24 2.87
N GLY A 43 -12.42 14.62 3.38
CA GLY A 43 -12.43 13.30 4.01
C GLY A 43 -12.42 12.12 3.03
N GLU A 44 -12.37 12.38 1.72
CA GLU A 44 -12.45 11.35 0.69
C GLU A 44 -11.06 10.91 0.22
N PHE A 45 -10.28 10.32 1.12
CA PHE A 45 -9.00 9.70 0.76
C PHE A 45 -8.90 8.30 1.35
N SER A 46 -8.03 7.49 0.75
CA SER A 46 -7.85 6.09 1.14
C SER A 46 -6.37 5.75 1.28
N ILE A 47 -6.09 4.78 2.14
CA ILE A 47 -4.79 4.11 2.24
C ILE A 47 -4.97 2.73 1.64
N MET A 48 -4.12 2.35 0.68
CA MET A 48 -4.17 1.05 0.03
C MET A 48 -2.90 0.26 0.32
N ILE A 49 -3.07 -0.99 0.76
CA ILE A 49 -1.95 -1.91 1.04
C ILE A 49 -2.26 -3.23 0.37
N GLY A 50 -1.39 -3.66 -0.54
CA GLY A 50 -1.39 -4.98 -1.14
C GLY A 50 -0.18 -5.81 -0.70
N LEU A 51 -0.35 -7.13 -0.70
CA LEU A 51 0.75 -8.09 -0.58
C LEU A 51 0.72 -9.04 -1.76
N ALA A 52 1.86 -9.15 -2.44
CA ALA A 52 2.10 -10.18 -3.43
C ALA A 52 3.12 -11.21 -2.92
N ILE A 53 2.86 -12.50 -3.15
CA ILE A 53 3.78 -13.60 -2.85
C ILE A 53 4.00 -14.41 -4.14
N GLY A 54 5.26 -14.59 -4.52
CA GLY A 54 5.63 -15.24 -5.78
C GLY A 54 5.03 -14.54 -7.00
N GLY A 55 4.89 -13.20 -6.93
CA GLY A 55 4.26 -12.39 -7.97
C GLY A 55 2.73 -12.49 -8.05
N LYS A 56 2.06 -13.21 -7.14
CA LYS A 56 0.60 -13.33 -7.09
C LYS A 56 0.02 -12.50 -5.94
N PRO A 57 -1.07 -11.75 -6.14
CA PRO A 57 -1.73 -11.05 -5.04
C PRO A 57 -2.33 -12.06 -4.07
N VAL A 58 -2.10 -11.85 -2.77
CA VAL A 58 -2.62 -12.71 -1.69
C VAL A 58 -3.41 -11.95 -0.63
N LEU A 59 -3.27 -10.63 -0.58
CA LEU A 59 -4.01 -9.74 0.32
C LEU A 59 -4.12 -8.36 -0.35
N GLY A 60 -5.27 -7.74 -0.21
CA GLY A 60 -5.50 -6.32 -0.43
C GLY A 60 -6.27 -5.72 0.74
N VAL A 61 -5.87 -4.52 1.16
CA VAL A 61 -6.53 -3.74 2.21
C VAL A 61 -6.73 -2.32 1.71
N ILE A 62 -7.94 -1.79 1.90
CA ILE A 62 -8.27 -0.39 1.66
C ILE A 62 -8.84 0.18 2.96
N MET A 63 -8.24 1.24 3.47
CA MET A 63 -8.72 1.96 4.65
C MET A 63 -9.16 3.36 4.23
N GLN A 64 -10.40 3.71 4.56
CA GLN A 64 -10.93 5.08 4.46
C GLN A 64 -10.95 5.68 5.87
N PRO A 65 -10.02 6.60 6.21
CA PRO A 65 -9.86 7.06 7.59
C PRO A 65 -11.07 7.84 8.13
N GLU A 66 -11.66 8.73 7.31
CA GLU A 66 -12.75 9.60 7.77
C GLU A 66 -14.02 8.83 8.14
N PRO A 67 -14.55 7.91 7.29
CA PRO A 67 -15.68 7.08 7.70
C PRO A 67 -15.25 5.91 8.60
N GLY A 68 -13.95 5.68 8.81
CA GLY A 68 -13.42 4.56 9.59
C GLY A 68 -13.68 3.18 8.95
N LEU A 69 -13.76 3.12 7.62
CA LEU A 69 -14.09 1.89 6.90
C LEU A 69 -12.83 1.14 6.46
N LEU A 70 -12.82 -0.16 6.71
CA LEU A 70 -11.76 -1.08 6.30
C LEU A 70 -12.33 -2.16 5.39
N TYR A 71 -11.78 -2.27 4.19
CA TYR A 71 -12.06 -3.34 3.25
C TYR A 71 -10.82 -4.23 3.15
N ALA A 72 -11.01 -5.55 3.16
CA ALA A 72 -9.92 -6.51 3.01
C ALA A 72 -10.38 -7.72 2.19
N GLY A 73 -9.47 -8.29 1.39
CA GLY A 73 -9.74 -9.44 0.53
C GLY A 73 -8.49 -10.06 -0.06
#